data_AF-A0A183HRA0-F1
#
_entry.id   AF-A0A183HRA0-F1
#
_cell.length_a   1.000
_cell.length_b   1.000
_cell.length_c   1.000
_cell.angle_alpha   90.00
_cell.angle_beta   90.00
_cell.angle_gamma   90.00
#
_symmetry.space_group_name_H-M   'P 1'
#
loop_
_entity.id
_entity.type
_entity.pdbx_description
1 polymer ?
#
loop_
_entity_poly.entity_id
_entity_poly.type
_entity_poly.pdbx_seq_one_letter_code
_entity_poly.pdbx_strand_id
1 'polypeptide(L)' 'MKEEKVVGDDNNPITKSFECSDGCCDEHEWCRFWALSGECILNQAWMAINCQLSCNTCQKDN' A
#
# COMPACT_ATOMS: atom_id res chain seq x y z
N MET A 1 -15.74 1.21 22.92
CA MET A 1 -15.63 1.37 21.46
C MET A 1 -14.60 2.47 21.23
N LYS A 2 -13.31 2.13 21.27
CA LYS A 2 -12.27 3.13 21.00
C LYS A 2 -12.00 3.07 19.51
N GLU A 3 -12.73 3.91 18.77
CA GLU A 3 -12.32 4.32 17.44
C GLU A 3 -11.04 5.12 17.61
N GLU A 4 -9.94 4.58 17.11
CA GLU A 4 -8.66 5.27 17.07
C GLU A 4 -8.80 6.41 16.05
N LYS A 5 -9.27 7.57 16.53
CA LYS A 5 -9.40 8.77 15.72
C LYS A 5 -8.01 9.20 15.30
N VAL A 6 -7.71 8.81 14.08
CA VAL A 6 -6.68 9.37 13.24
C VAL A 6 -6.79 10.89 13.24
N VAL A 7 -5.86 11.57 13.89
CA VAL A 7 -5.62 13.00 13.68
C VAL A 7 -4.50 13.09 12.64
N GLY A 8 -4.84 13.49 11.42
CA GLY A 8 -3.85 13.86 10.40
C GLY A 8 -3.38 15.30 10.65
N ASP A 9 -2.10 15.57 10.39
CA ASP A 9 -1.49 16.90 10.44
C ASP A 9 -1.26 17.46 9.03
N ASP A 10 -1.58 18.74 8.85
CA ASP A 10 -1.70 19.39 7.53
C ASP A 10 -0.37 19.60 6.78
N ASN A 11 0.75 19.08 7.29
CA ASN A 11 2.09 19.20 6.67
C ASN A 11 2.61 17.89 6.09
N ASN A 12 1.83 16.81 6.18
CA ASN A 12 2.21 15.53 5.59
C ASN A 12 0.98 14.93 4.91
N PRO A 13 0.88 14.95 3.58
CA PRO A 13 -0.23 14.38 2.83
C PRO A 13 -0.18 12.84 2.84
N ILE A 14 0.29 12.23 3.93
CA ILE A 14 0.11 10.81 4.22
C ILE A 14 -1.36 10.67 4.59
N THR A 15 -2.18 10.50 3.56
CA THR A 15 -3.44 9.79 3.72
C THR A 15 -3.12 8.53 4.51
N LYS A 16 -3.84 8.30 5.61
CA LYS A 16 -3.52 7.29 6.62
C LYS A 16 -3.72 5.84 6.14
N SER A 17 -3.57 5.60 4.83
CA SER A 17 -3.82 4.37 4.11
C SER A 17 -2.65 3.95 3.20
N PHE A 18 -1.43 4.44 3.46
CA PHE A 18 -0.27 3.60 3.17
C PHE A 18 -0.28 2.48 4.21
N GLU A 19 -1.16 1.50 3.96
CA GLU A 19 -1.21 0.28 4.74
C GLU A 19 0.19 -0.31 4.67
N CYS A 20 0.73 -0.65 5.84
CA CYS A 20 2.00 -1.33 5.98
C CYS A 20 1.73 -2.43 7.00
N SER A 21 1.83 -3.69 6.60
CA SER A 21 1.56 -4.84 7.47
C SER A 21 2.68 -5.86 7.34
N ASP A 22 3.27 -6.27 8.46
CA ASP A 22 4.29 -7.31 8.56
C ASP A 22 5.47 -7.14 7.57
N GLY A 23 5.99 -5.92 7.42
CA GLY A 23 7.13 -5.61 6.53
C GLY A 23 6.76 -5.40 5.06
N CYS A 24 5.47 -5.43 4.74
CA CYS A 24 4.95 -5.18 3.41
C CYS A 24 4.19 -3.87 3.35
N CYS A 25 4.47 -3.03 2.35
CA CYS A 25 3.88 -1.71 2.21
C CYS A 25 3.51 -1.42 0.76
N ASP A 26 2.50 -0.56 0.59
CA ASP A 26 2.40 0.22 -0.63
C ASP A 26 3.26 1.49 -0.46
N GLU A 27 4.09 1.78 -1.44
CA GLU A 27 4.98 2.95 -1.48
C GLU A 27 4.38 4.09 -2.34
N HIS A 28 3.25 3.85 -3.01
CA HIS A 28 2.58 4.83 -3.85
C HIS A 28 1.07 4.91 -3.57
N GLU A 29 0.52 6.12 -3.50
CA GLU A 29 -0.91 6.34 -3.21
C GLU A 29 -1.83 5.73 -4.30
N TRP A 30 -1.29 5.57 -5.51
CA TRP A 30 -1.99 4.98 -6.67
C TRP A 30 -1.85 3.47 -6.76
N CYS A 31 -1.15 2.81 -5.83
CA CYS A 31 -0.97 1.36 -5.84
C CYS A 31 -2.30 0.61 -5.94
N ARG A 32 -3.32 1.07 -5.20
CA ARG A 32 -4.65 0.49 -5.25
C ARG A 32 -5.33 0.66 -6.61
N PHE A 33 -5.19 1.84 -7.22
CA PHE A 33 -5.75 2.13 -8.52
C PHE A 33 -5.09 1.30 -9.63
N TRP A 34 -3.76 1.20 -9.60
CA TRP A 34 -2.99 0.40 -10.53
C TRP A 34 -3.25 -1.09 -10.38
N ALA A 35 -3.36 -1.59 -9.16
CA ALA A 35 -3.77 -2.98 -8.93
C ALA A 35 -5.16 -3.27 -9.52
N LEU A 36 -6.14 -2.38 -9.31
CA LEU A 36 -7.47 -2.49 -9.92
C LEU A 36 -7.43 -2.41 -11.46
N SER A 37 -6.46 -1.67 -12.01
CA SER A 37 -6.25 -1.54 -13.46
C SER A 37 -5.52 -2.74 -14.07
N GLY A 38 -5.08 -3.70 -13.25
CA GLY A 38 -4.38 -4.91 -13.70
C GLY A 38 -2.86 -4.77 -13.79
N GLU A 39 -2.29 -3.70 -13.22
CA GLU A 39 -0.85 -3.45 -13.25
C GLU A 39 -0.05 -4.50 -12.48
N CYS A 40 -0.66 -5.22 -11.54
CA CYS A 40 -0.02 -6.36 -10.89
C CYS A 40 0.39 -7.46 -11.87
N ILE A 41 -0.24 -7.52 -13.05
CA ILE A 41 0.07 -8.49 -14.11
C ILE A 41 0.89 -7.80 -15.21
N LEU A 42 0.45 -6.62 -15.66
CA LEU A 42 1.09 -5.90 -16.77
C LEU A 42 2.47 -5.34 -16.39
N ASN A 43 2.61 -4.87 -15.15
CA ASN A 43 3.82 -4.25 -14.59
C ASN A 43 4.20 -4.91 -13.26
N GLN A 44 4.16 -6.24 -13.22
CA GLN A 44 4.42 -7.04 -12.03
C GLN A 44 5.72 -6.67 -11.31
N ALA A 45 6.81 -6.48 -12.05
CA ALA A 45 8.12 -6.16 -11.45
C ALA A 45 8.12 -4.80 -10.72
N TRP A 46 7.43 -3.81 -11.28
CA TRP A 46 7.34 -2.48 -10.67
C TRP A 46 6.40 -2.52 -9.46
N MET A 47 5.22 -3.13 -9.64
CA MET A 47 4.22 -3.25 -8.58
C MET A 47 4.69 -4.12 -7.42
N ALA A 48 5.50 -5.16 -7.66
CA ALA A 48 6.02 -6.03 -6.61
C ALA A 48 7.05 -5.35 -5.70
N ILE A 49 7.59 -4.20 -6.10
CA ILE A 49 8.52 -3.41 -5.28
C ILE A 49 7.76 -2.26 -4.61
N ASN A 50 6.96 -1.53 -5.40
CA ASN A 50 6.34 -0.28 -4.97
C ASN A 50 4.92 -0.46 -4.40
N CYS A 51 4.25 -1.58 -4.66
CA CYS A 51 2.82 -1.78 -4.38
C CYS A 51 2.55 -3.19 -3.86
N GLN A 52 3.33 -3.59 -2.85
CA GLN A 52 3.42 -4.98 -2.42
C GLN A 52 2.12 -5.49 -1.80
N LEU A 53 1.42 -4.63 -1.06
CA LEU A 53 0.12 -4.98 -0.47
C LEU A 53 -0.98 -4.98 -1.52
N SER A 54 -1.02 -3.93 -2.34
CA SER A 54 -2.01 -3.80 -3.42
C SER A 54 -1.96 -4.98 -4.41
N CYS A 55 -0.78 -5.55 -4.64
CA CYS A 55 -0.60 -6.72 -5.49
C CYS A 55 -0.44 -8.05 -4.76
N ASN A 56 -0.60 -8.07 -3.43
CA ASN A 56 -0.41 -9.27 -2.59
C ASN A 56 0.93 -9.99 -2.84
N THR A 57 1.99 -9.24 -3.09
CA THR A 57 3.34 -9.78 -3.31
C THR A 57 4.18 -9.82 -2.05
N CYS A 58 3.59 -9.46 -0.90
CA CYS A 58 4.22 -9.59 0.41
C CYS A 58 4.74 -11.02 0.62
N GLN A 59 6.06 -11.17 0.74
CA GLN A 59 6.64 -12.42 1.19
C GLN A 59 6.50 -12.46 2.71
N LYS A 60 5.74 -13.43 3.25
CA LYS A 60 5.87 -13.78 4.66
C LYS A 60 7.22 -14.48 4.80
N ASP A 61 8.22 -13.76 5.30
CA ASP A 61 9.44 -14.39 5.77
C ASP A 61 9.05 -15.43 6.83
N ASN A 62 9.40 -16.70 6.57
CA ASN A 62 9.16 -17.84 7.44
C ASN A 62 10.46 -18.21 8.15
#